data_AF-A0A447CVC9-F1
#
_entry.id   AF-A0A447CVC9-F1
#
_cell.length_a   1.000
_cell.length_b   1.000
_cell.length_c   1.000
_cell.angle_alpha   90.00
_cell.angle_beta   90.00
_cell.angle_gamma   90.00
#
_symmetry.space_group_name_H-M   'P 1'
#
loop_
_entity.id
_entity.type
_entity.pdbx_description
1 polymer ?
#
loop_
_entity_poly.entity_id
_entity_poly.type
_entity_poly.pdbx_seq_one_letter_code
_entity_poly.pdbx_strand_id
1 'polypeptide(L)'
;MRDLLHRDALHHAMPRRVMRLIAVAALAGALVGCSSILSEMPQAVGGLPEGVPDRPATAPGFPSVNDLPRQRSDAPLTEAERKKVVDDLAAARAAAARRAAGAP
;
A
#
# COMPACT_ATOMS: atom_id res chain seq x y z
N MET A 1 35.17 -15.14 33.92
CA MET A 1 35.52 -14.36 35.14
C MET A 1 35.88 -12.89 34.82
N ARG A 2 36.55 -12.58 33.69
CA ARG A 2 36.83 -11.19 33.25
C ARG A 2 35.58 -10.40 32.83
N ASP A 3 34.55 -11.03 32.27
CA ASP A 3 33.30 -10.35 31.86
C ASP A 3 32.45 -9.82 33.01
N LEU A 4 32.51 -10.50 34.17
CA LEU A 4 31.80 -10.05 35.38
C LEU A 4 32.46 -8.80 35.96
N LEU A 5 33.80 -8.78 36.01
CA LEU A 5 34.58 -7.62 36.45
C LEU A 5 34.39 -6.40 35.54
N HIS A 6 34.20 -6.60 34.23
CA HIS A 6 33.96 -5.52 33.30
C HIS A 6 32.52 -4.97 33.39
N ARG A 7 31.53 -5.83 33.61
CA ARG A 7 30.14 -5.43 33.91
C ARG A 7 30.04 -4.67 35.22
N ASP A 8 30.70 -5.12 36.27
CA ASP A 8 30.66 -4.47 37.59
C ASP A 8 31.31 -3.08 37.59
N ALA A 9 32.38 -2.90 36.80
CA ALA A 9 33.03 -1.59 36.61
C ALA A 9 32.14 -0.59 35.86
N LEU A 10 31.40 -1.05 34.83
CA LEU A 10 30.42 -0.22 34.11
C LEU A 10 29.22 0.16 34.98
N HIS A 11 28.79 -0.74 35.87
CA HIS A 11 27.71 -0.48 36.83
C HIS A 11 28.11 0.47 37.97
N HIS A 12 29.39 0.55 38.33
CA HIS A 12 29.91 1.49 39.33
C HIS A 12 30.18 2.88 38.74
N ALA A 13 30.64 2.98 37.50
CA ALA A 13 30.94 4.26 36.86
C ALA A 13 29.69 5.00 36.35
N MET A 14 28.59 4.29 36.10
CA MET A 14 27.38 4.85 35.49
C MET A 14 26.17 4.63 36.39
N PRO A 15 25.49 5.69 36.86
CA PRO A 15 24.37 5.52 37.78
C PRO A 15 23.27 4.69 37.13
N ARG A 16 22.68 3.74 37.88
CA ARG A 16 21.66 2.78 37.41
C ARG A 16 20.50 3.43 36.63
N ARG A 17 20.23 4.72 36.88
CA ARG A 17 19.25 5.53 36.15
C ARG A 17 19.69 5.81 34.71
N VAL A 18 20.95 6.19 34.48
CA VAL A 18 21.51 6.43 33.15
C VAL A 18 21.50 5.15 32.32
N MET A 19 21.86 4.01 32.91
CA MET A 19 21.82 2.73 32.20
C MET A 19 20.39 2.30 31.82
N ARG A 20 19.40 2.58 32.67
CA ARG A 20 17.97 2.38 32.34
C ARG A 20 17.53 3.29 31.20
N LEU A 21 17.96 4.54 31.20
CA LEU A 21 17.64 5.48 30.12
C LEU A 21 18.26 5.04 28.79
N ILE A 22 19.50 4.56 28.79
CA ILE A 22 20.15 4.00 27.59
C ILE A 22 19.38 2.77 27.08
N ALA A 23 18.98 1.85 27.97
CA ALA A 23 18.22 0.68 27.58
C ALA A 23 16.84 1.03 26.99
N VAL A 24 16.15 2.01 27.57
CA VAL A 24 14.87 2.52 27.05
C VAL A 24 15.06 3.22 25.70
N ALA A 25 16.10 4.04 25.55
CA ALA A 25 16.43 4.71 24.30
C ALA A 25 16.79 3.72 23.18
N ALA A 26 17.56 2.68 23.49
CA ALA A 26 17.92 1.63 22.53
C ALA A 26 16.68 0.84 22.07
N LEU A 27 15.78 0.48 22.99
CA LEU A 27 14.54 -0.21 22.66
C LEU A 27 13.60 0.67 21.81
N ALA A 28 13.45 1.94 22.17
CA ALA A 28 12.66 2.90 21.39
C ALA A 28 13.24 3.11 19.98
N GLY A 29 14.57 3.18 19.84
CA GLY A 29 15.24 3.26 18.55
C GLY A 29 15.01 2.03 17.67
N ALA A 30 15.00 0.83 18.25
CA ALA A 30 14.72 -0.40 17.52
C ALA A 30 13.28 -0.46 16.97
N LEU A 31 12.32 0.17 17.66
CA LEU A 31 10.90 0.17 17.27
C LEU A 31 10.57 1.19 16.17
N VAL A 32 11.30 2.31 16.10
CA VAL A 32 11.07 3.39 15.11
C VAL A 32 11.56 3.05 13.70
N GLY A 33 12.50 2.11 13.57
CA GLY A 33 13.25 1.89 12.33
C GLY A 33 12.55 1.08 11.23
N CYS A 34 11.41 0.43 11.50
CA CYS A 34 10.90 -0.64 10.64
C CYS A 34 10.46 -0.21 9.23
N SER A 35 10.17 1.07 8.96
CA SER A 35 9.77 1.54 7.62
C SER A 35 10.84 2.37 6.90
N SER A 36 11.65 3.13 7.65
CA SER A 36 12.64 4.03 7.05
C SER A 36 14.00 3.37 6.86
N ILE A 37 14.45 2.53 7.79
CA ILE A 37 15.82 1.99 7.78
C ILE A 37 15.95 0.87 6.75
N LEU A 38 14.92 0.05 6.56
CA LEU A 38 15.00 -1.14 5.69
C LEU A 38 15.32 -0.81 4.23
N SER A 39 14.89 0.35 3.73
CA SER A 39 15.20 0.78 2.36
C SER A 39 16.64 1.29 2.18
N GLU A 40 17.34 1.62 3.26
CA GLU A 40 18.70 2.17 3.22
C GLU A 40 19.76 1.15 3.65
N MET A 41 19.33 -0.08 3.99
CA MET A 41 20.24 -1.13 4.42
C MET A 41 21.08 -1.66 3.26
N PRO A 42 22.31 -2.11 3.53
CA PRO A 42 23.08 -2.88 2.57
C PRO A 42 22.34 -4.15 2.14
N GLN A 43 22.51 -4.54 0.88
CA GLN A 43 21.93 -5.77 0.32
C GLN A 43 22.24 -7.02 1.17
N ALA A 44 23.46 -7.09 1.70
CA ALA A 44 23.91 -8.22 2.51
C ALA A 44 23.07 -8.47 3.78
N VAL A 45 22.32 -7.47 4.24
CA VAL A 45 21.48 -7.55 5.46
C VAL A 45 20.00 -7.33 5.17
N GLY A 46 19.57 -7.49 3.91
CA GLY A 46 18.15 -7.43 3.51
C GLY A 46 17.69 -6.12 2.89
N GLY A 47 18.62 -5.30 2.40
CA GLY A 47 18.32 -4.10 1.60
C GLY A 47 17.84 -4.40 0.18
N LEU A 48 17.55 -3.34 -0.60
CA LEU A 48 17.04 -3.48 -1.98
C LEU A 48 18.08 -4.12 -2.92
N PRO A 49 17.69 -5.10 -3.76
CA PRO A 49 18.58 -5.73 -4.70
C PRO A 49 19.04 -4.79 -5.82
N GLU A 50 20.09 -5.20 -6.55
CA GLU A 50 20.61 -4.46 -7.70
C GLU A 50 19.51 -4.27 -8.76
N GLY A 51 19.41 -3.05 -9.30
CA GLY A 51 18.46 -2.70 -10.35
C GLY A 51 17.06 -2.30 -9.86
N VAL A 52 16.82 -2.15 -8.55
CA VAL A 52 15.59 -1.48 -8.09
C VAL A 52 15.69 0.01 -8.40
N PRO A 53 14.68 0.61 -9.06
CA PRO A 53 14.67 2.04 -9.31
C PRO A 53 14.71 2.86 -8.03
N ASP A 54 15.44 3.96 -8.05
CA ASP A 54 15.47 4.89 -6.93
C ASP A 54 14.07 5.39 -6.58
N ARG A 55 13.80 5.53 -5.28
CA ARG A 55 12.56 6.13 -4.82
C ARG A 55 12.50 7.58 -5.33
N PRO A 56 11.43 7.99 -6.02
CA PRO A 56 11.26 9.38 -6.43
C PRO A 56 11.33 10.32 -5.23
N ALA A 57 12.14 11.38 -5.32
CA ALA A 57 12.27 12.39 -4.27
C ALA A 57 10.97 13.17 -4.05
N THR A 58 10.12 13.24 -5.08
CA THR A 58 8.82 13.89 -5.05
C THR A 58 7.72 12.83 -5.12
N ALA A 59 6.77 12.90 -4.19
CA ALA A 59 5.56 12.09 -4.28
C ALA A 59 4.85 12.38 -5.61
N PRO A 60 4.48 11.36 -6.41
CA PRO A 60 3.71 11.59 -7.62
C PRO A 60 2.37 12.21 -7.25
N GLY A 61 1.87 13.11 -8.10
CA GLY A 61 0.51 13.62 -7.94
C GLY A 61 -0.48 12.46 -8.02
N PHE A 62 -1.35 12.34 -7.01
CA PHE A 62 -2.45 11.39 -7.11
C PHE A 62 -3.47 11.93 -8.13
N PRO A 63 -4.02 11.08 -9.01
CA PRO A 63 -5.22 11.45 -9.73
C PRO A 63 -6.31 11.80 -8.71
N SER A 64 -7.24 12.64 -9.11
CA SER A 64 -8.30 13.14 -8.25
C SER A 64 -9.38 12.08 -7.96
N VAL A 65 -9.01 10.99 -7.30
CA VAL A 65 -9.90 9.84 -7.01
C VAL A 65 -11.08 10.26 -6.13
N ASN A 66 -10.94 11.32 -5.35
CA ASN A 66 -11.98 11.86 -4.48
C ASN A 66 -12.78 13.01 -5.11
N ASP A 67 -12.41 13.47 -6.31
CA ASP A 67 -13.19 14.52 -6.97
C ASP A 67 -14.45 13.92 -7.58
N LEU A 68 -15.55 14.68 -7.48
CA LEU A 68 -16.80 14.25 -8.04
C LEU A 68 -16.65 14.10 -9.56
N PRO A 69 -17.05 12.95 -10.15
CA PRO A 69 -17.01 12.78 -11.60
C PRO A 69 -17.78 13.91 -12.27
N ARG A 70 -17.28 14.38 -13.42
CA ARG A 70 -18.00 15.41 -14.21
C ARG A 70 -19.44 14.97 -14.41
N GLN A 71 -20.37 15.91 -14.20
CA GLN A 71 -21.78 15.67 -14.41
C GLN A 71 -21.99 15.17 -15.84
N ARG A 72 -22.75 14.08 -16.01
CA ARG A 72 -23.11 13.59 -17.33
C ARG A 72 -23.96 14.66 -18.02
N SER A 73 -23.53 15.09 -19.21
CA SER A 73 -24.27 16.05 -20.05
C SER A 73 -25.49 15.44 -20.72
N ASP A 74 -25.57 14.12 -20.75
CA ASP A 74 -26.60 13.40 -21.49
C ASP A 74 -27.94 13.48 -20.78
N ALA A 75 -28.97 13.87 -21.55
CA ALA A 75 -30.33 13.85 -21.08
C ALA A 75 -30.75 12.40 -20.75
N PRO A 76 -31.52 12.17 -19.67
CA PRO A 76 -32.13 10.88 -19.42
C PRO A 76 -33.00 10.45 -20.61
N LEU A 77 -32.95 9.16 -20.96
CA LEU A 77 -33.82 8.58 -21.98
C LEU A 77 -35.29 8.84 -21.64
N THR A 78 -36.06 9.24 -22.64
CA THR A 78 -37.52 9.28 -22.55
C THR A 78 -38.08 7.87 -22.39
N GLU A 79 -39.33 7.75 -21.92
CA GLU A 79 -39.93 6.44 -21.69
C GLU A 79 -40.05 5.61 -22.98
N ALA A 80 -40.32 6.27 -24.11
CA ALA A 80 -40.38 5.62 -25.42
C ALA A 80 -39.01 5.06 -25.85
N GLU A 81 -37.93 5.83 -25.63
CA GLU A 81 -36.57 5.38 -25.94
C GLU A 81 -36.12 4.26 -25.02
N ARG A 82 -36.47 4.33 -23.72
CA ARG A 82 -36.20 3.26 -22.76
C ARG A 82 -36.89 1.96 -23.18
N LYS A 83 -38.17 2.03 -23.57
CA LYS A 83 -38.92 0.87 -24.06
C LYS A 83 -38.24 0.25 -25.28
N LYS A 84 -37.84 1.07 -26.24
CA LYS A 84 -37.13 0.59 -27.44
C LYS A 84 -35.85 -0.17 -27.08
N VAL A 85 -35.01 0.39 -26.19
CA VAL A 85 -33.77 -0.28 -25.75
C VAL A 85 -34.05 -1.62 -25.06
N VAL A 86 -35.12 -1.72 -24.27
CA VAL A 86 -35.53 -2.97 -23.62
C VAL A 86 -35.97 -4.01 -24.64
N ASP A 87 -36.78 -3.61 -25.62
CA ASP A 87 -37.28 -4.48 -26.68
C ASP A 87 -36.12 -4.98 -27.58
N ASP A 88 -35.18 -4.08 -27.93
CA ASP A 88 -33.97 -4.41 -28.70
C ASP A 88 -33.07 -5.40 -27.92
N LEU A 89 -32.89 -5.20 -26.61
CA LEU A 89 -32.11 -6.09 -25.76
C LEU A 89 -32.75 -7.48 -25.64
N ALA A 90 -34.08 -7.55 -25.54
CA ALA A 90 -34.82 -8.81 -25.49
C ALA A 90 -34.66 -9.60 -26.81
N ALA A 91 -34.79 -8.92 -27.95
CA ALA A 91 -34.57 -9.52 -29.26
C ALA A 91 -33.13 -10.04 -29.42
N ALA A 92 -32.13 -9.25 -29.01
CA ALA A 92 -30.73 -9.65 -29.08
C ALA A 92 -30.43 -10.90 -28.22
N ARG A 93 -30.98 -10.96 -27.00
CA ARG A 93 -30.86 -12.13 -26.12
C ARG A 93 -31.52 -13.36 -26.71
N ALA A 94 -32.72 -13.23 -27.27
CA ALA A 94 -33.40 -14.34 -27.93
C ALA A 94 -32.61 -14.86 -29.14
N ALA A 95 -32.06 -13.95 -29.96
CA ALA A 95 -31.22 -14.33 -31.08
C ALA A 95 -29.91 -15.01 -30.64
N ALA A 96 -29.28 -14.53 -29.56
CA ALA A 96 -28.10 -15.17 -28.97
C ALA A 96 -28.42 -16.59 -28.47
N ALA A 97 -29.55 -16.77 -27.79
CA ALA A 97 -30.00 -18.08 -27.32
C ALA A 97 -30.25 -19.07 -28.47
N ARG A 98 -30.87 -18.62 -29.58
CA ARG A 98 -31.08 -19.45 -30.79
C ARG A 98 -29.76 -19.93 -31.38
N ARG A 99 -28.79 -19.02 -31.55
CA ARG A 99 -27.45 -19.34 -32.04
C ARG A 99 -26.72 -20.32 -31.11
N ALA A 100 -26.79 -20.12 -29.80
CA ALA A 100 -26.19 -21.02 -28.82
C ALA A 100 -26.84 -22.43 -28.84
N ALA A 101 -28.14 -22.51 -29.13
CA ALA A 101 -28.86 -23.77 -29.26
C ALA A 101 -28.67 -24.46 -30.63
N GLY A 102 -27.82 -23.92 -31.52
CA GLY A 102 -27.60 -24.46 -32.86
C GLY A 102 -28.81 -24.35 -33.80
N ALA A 103 -29.82 -23.56 -33.42
CA ALA A 103 -30.94 -23.23 -34.30
C ALA A 103 -30.48 -22.11 -35.26
N PRO A 104 -30.87 -22.15 -36.56
CA PRO A 104 -30.57 -21.07 -37.50
C PRO A 104 -31.17 -19.73 -37.04
#